data_AF-A0A9X4NN74-F1
#
_entry.id   AF-A0A9X4NN74-F1
#
_cell.length_a   1.000
_cell.length_b   1.000
_cell.length_c   1.000
_cell.angle_alpha   90.00
_cell.angle_beta   90.00
_cell.angle_gamma   90.00
#
_symmetry.space_group_name_H-M   'P 1'
#
loop_
_entity.id
_entity.type
_entity.pdbx_description
1 polymer ?
#
loop_
_entity_poly.entity_id
_entity_poly.type
_entity_poly.pdbx_seq_one_letter_code
_entity_poly.pdbx_strand_id
1 'polypeptide(L)' 'MKTNFVTLKKLYGLARNNNFKVAKKDLSVKISGRTKHNHELSQLYLDICNKYNYSKQMKWKDLYKILEELIQGLAIEL' A
#
# COMPACT_ATOMS: atom_id res chain seq x y z
N MET A 1 -0.44 -9.58 -10.85
CA MET A 1 -1.35 -8.44 -10.57
C MET A 1 -1.26 -7.48 -11.74
N LYS A 2 -2.39 -7.07 -12.34
CA LYS A 2 -2.43 -5.88 -13.20
C LYS A 2 -2.41 -4.66 -12.28
N THR A 3 -1.25 -4.34 -11.72
CA THR A 3 -1.10 -3.23 -10.79
C THR A 3 -1.00 -1.93 -11.57
N ASN A 4 -1.97 -1.04 -11.39
CA ASN A 4 -1.85 0.32 -11.92
C ASN A 4 -0.70 1.03 -11.17
N PHE A 5 0.37 1.38 -11.87
CA PHE A 5 1.54 2.06 -11.31
C PHE A 5 1.16 3.36 -10.56
N VAL A 6 0.11 4.05 -11.02
CA VAL A 6 -0.43 5.24 -10.36
C VAL A 6 -1.01 4.90 -8.98
N THR A 7 -1.74 3.79 -8.88
CA THR A 7 -2.33 3.30 -7.63
C THR A 7 -1.24 2.82 -6.66
N LEU A 8 -0.19 2.18 -7.18
CA LEU A 8 0.99 1.77 -6.40
C LEU A 8 1.74 2.96 -5.82
N LYS A 9 2.03 3.98 -6.64
CA LYS A 9 2.73 5.21 -6.20
C LYS A 9 1.93 5.97 -5.13
N LYS A 10 0.60 6.00 -5.24
CA LYS A 10 -0.28 6.58 -4.22
C LYS A 10 -0.23 5.80 -2.90
N LEU A 11 -0.31 4.47 -2.95
CA LEU A 11 -0.21 3.64 -1.75
C LEU A 11 1.17 3.78 -1.08
N TYR A 12 2.24 3.89 -1.86
CA TYR A 12 3.58 4.19 -1.36
C TYR A 12 3.65 5.55 -0.66
N GLY A 13 3.09 6.60 -1.26
CA GLY A 13 3.00 7.91 -0.62
C GLY A 13 2.26 7.88 0.72
N LEU A 14 1.17 7.12 0.81
CA LEU A 14 0.43 6.91 2.05
C LEU A 14 1.26 6.15 3.09
N ALA A 15 1.89 5.04 2.70
CA ALA A 15 2.71 4.25 3.60
C ALA A 15 3.92 5.04 4.11
N ARG A 16 4.59 5.80 3.23
CA ARG A 16 5.69 6.71 3.57
C ARG A 16 5.23 7.74 4.59
N ASN A 17 4.17 8.48 4.29
CA ASN A 17 3.66 9.53 5.17
C ASN A 17 3.25 9.02 6.56
N ASN A 18 2.61 7.84 6.63
CA ASN A 18 2.20 7.24 7.89
C ASN A 18 3.32 6.49 8.62
N ASN A 19 4.38 6.07 7.92
CA ASN A 19 5.59 5.57 8.57
C ASN A 19 6.36 6.70 9.28
N PHE A 20 6.40 7.89 8.68
CA PHE A 20 7.07 9.06 9.26
C PHE A 20 6.22 9.82 10.29
N LYS A 21 4.89 9.84 10.14
CA LYS A 21 3.99 10.33 11.18
C LYS A 21 3.75 9.21 12.18
N VAL A 22 4.30 9.30 13.39
CA VAL A 22 4.09 8.42 14.56
C VAL A 22 2.62 8.45 15.06
N ALA A 23 1.64 8.61 14.17
CA ALA A 23 0.24 8.59 14.48
C ALA A 23 -0.20 7.13 14.57
N LYS A 24 -0.44 6.66 15.81
CA LYS A 24 -1.16 5.44 16.23
C LYS A 24 -2.60 5.36 15.67
N LYS A 25 -2.84 5.74 14.42
CA LYS A 25 -4.09 5.42 13.76
C LYS A 25 -3.84 4.13 13.01
N ASP A 26 -4.31 3.04 13.60
CA ASP A 26 -4.35 1.72 13.00
C ASP A 26 -4.71 1.80 11.53
N LEU A 27 -4.14 0.89 10.75
CA LEU A 27 -4.34 0.75 9.30
C LEU A 27 -5.82 0.74 8.86
N SER A 28 -6.73 0.58 9.82
CA SER A 28 -8.18 0.78 9.73
C SER A 28 -8.61 2.18 9.24
N VAL A 29 -7.71 3.17 9.11
CA VAL A 29 -8.07 4.48 8.54
C VAL A 29 -8.40 4.37 7.06
N LYS A 30 -9.69 4.15 6.82
CA LYS A 30 -10.50 4.74 5.76
C LYS A 30 -10.00 4.51 4.33
N ILE A 31 -9.55 3.31 4.00
CA ILE A 31 -9.75 2.81 2.62
C ILE A 31 -11.22 2.33 2.42
N SER A 32 -12.12 2.63 3.37
CA SER A 32 -13.58 2.42 3.30
C SER A 32 -14.34 3.54 2.59
N GLY A 33 -13.70 4.34 1.73
CA GLY A 33 -14.41 5.37 0.98
C GLY A 33 -15.13 4.80 -0.24
N ARG A 34 -16.40 5.17 -0.43
CA ARG A 34 -17.31 4.78 -1.53
C ARG A 34 -16.84 5.08 -2.97
N THR A 35 -15.60 5.54 -3.18
CA THR A 35 -15.09 5.92 -4.51
C THR A 35 -14.29 4.79 -5.15
N LYS A 36 -14.37 4.67 -6.49
CA LYS A 36 -13.60 3.68 -7.28
C LYS A 36 -12.11 3.66 -6.93
N HIS A 37 -11.53 4.84 -6.72
CA HIS A 37 -10.12 4.99 -6.36
C HIS A 37 -9.75 4.34 -5.01
N ASN A 38 -10.62 4.46 -4.01
CA ASN A 38 -10.40 3.84 -2.71
C ASN A 38 -10.60 2.32 -2.80
N HIS A 39 -11.50 1.85 -3.65
CA HIS A 39 -11.63 0.42 -3.92
C HIS A 39 -10.34 -0.16 -4.53
N GLU A 40 -9.76 0.49 -5.53
CA GLU A 40 -8.50 0.06 -6.15
C GLU A 40 -7.32 0.05 -5.15
N LEU A 41 -7.23 1.05 -4.27
CA LEU A 41 -6.22 1.07 -3.21
C LEU A 41 -6.43 -0.05 -2.18
N SER A 42 -7.68 -0.35 -1.81
CA SER A 42 -8.01 -1.44 -0.89
C SER A 42 -7.62 -2.79 -1.46
N GLN A 43 -7.96 -3.04 -2.73
CA GLN A 43 -7.62 -4.29 -3.40
C GLN A 43 -6.11 -4.45 -3.53
N LEU A 44 -5.40 -3.39 -3.94
CA LEU A 44 -3.94 -3.43 -4.00
C LEU A 44 -3.31 -3.74 -2.64
N TYR A 45 -3.81 -3.13 -1.57
CA TYR A 45 -3.33 -3.43 -0.22
C TYR A 45 -3.58 -4.89 0.18
N LEU A 46 -4.78 -5.42 -0.07
CA LEU A 46 -5.12 -6.81 0.24
C LEU A 46 -4.28 -7.81 -0.58
N ASP A 47 -4.08 -7.54 -1.87
CA ASP A 47 -3.23 -8.35 -2.74
C ASP A 47 -1.79 -8.40 -2.23
N ILE A 48 -1.25 -7.27 -1.75
CA ILE A 48 0.09 -7.21 -1.15
C ILE A 48 0.12 -8.04 0.15
N CYS A 49 -0.88 -7.89 1.03
CA CYS A 49 -0.97 -8.72 2.24
C CYS A 49 -1.00 -10.21 1.91
N ASN A 50 -1.82 -10.62 0.94
CA ASN A 50 -1.94 -12.01 0.53
C ASN A 50 -0.62 -12.53 -0.08
N LYS A 51 0.02 -11.75 -0.97
CA LYS A 51 1.25 -12.14 -1.65
C LYS A 51 2.43 -12.34 -0.69
N TYR A 52 2.56 -11.47 0.30
CA TYR A 52 3.65 -11.51 1.27
C TYR A 52 3.27 -12.20 2.59
N ASN A 53 2.11 -12.87 2.63
CA ASN A 53 1.58 -13.61 3.78
C ASN A 53 1.52 -12.78 5.09
N TYR A 54 1.14 -11.51 4.97
CA TYR A 54 0.93 -10.62 6.11
C TYR A 54 -0.53 -10.61 6.55
N SER A 55 -0.76 -10.40 7.85
CA SER A 55 -2.10 -10.15 8.37
C SER A 55 -2.66 -8.83 7.79
N LYS A 56 -3.99 -8.69 7.80
CA LYS A 56 -4.68 -7.45 7.39
C LYS A 56 -4.29 -6.22 8.24
N GLN A 57 -3.52 -6.41 9.32
CA GLN A 57 -3.02 -5.40 10.23
C GLN A 57 -1.49 -5.20 10.13
N MET A 58 -0.94 -5.25 8.90
CA MET A 58 0.47 -4.99 8.67
C MET A 58 0.88 -3.60 9.18
N LYS A 59 2.10 -3.46 9.72
CA LYS A 59 2.60 -2.14 10.14
C LYS A 59 2.95 -1.29 8.93
N TRP A 60 2.77 0.04 9.04
CA TRP A 60 3.12 0.99 7.97
C TRP A 60 4.58 0.87 7.50
N LYS A 61 5.50 0.56 8.41
CA LYS A 61 6.93 0.34 8.09
C LYS A 61 7.14 -0.86 7.17
N ASP A 62 6.40 -1.95 7.41
CA ASP A 62 6.53 -3.18 6.62
C ASP A 62 5.87 -2.99 5.25
N LEU A 63 4.69 -2.37 5.22
CA LEU A 63 4.03 -1.97 3.97
C LEU A 63 4.91 -1.04 3.13
N TYR A 64 5.56 -0.06 3.76
CA TYR A 64 6.46 0.89 3.09
C TYR A 64 7.62 0.17 2.40
N LYS A 65 8.29 -0.76 3.10
CA LYS A 65 9.42 -1.52 2.54
C LYS A 65 9.01 -2.36 1.34
N ILE A 66 7.89 -3.07 1.44
CA ILE A 66 7.37 -3.90 0.33
C ILE A 66 7.05 -3.02 -0.89
N LEU A 67 6.42 -1.86 -0.67
CA LEU A 67 6.11 -0.93 -1.74
C LEU A 67 7.36 -0.31 -2.38
N GLU A 68 8.39 -0.04 -1.58
CA GLU A 68 9.69 0.44 -2.05
C GLU A 68 10.35 -0.58 -2.99
N GLU A 69 10.41 -1.86 -2.57
CA GLU A 69 10.93 -2.96 -3.40
C GLU A 69 10.12 -3.16 -4.69
N LEU A 70 8.78 -3.13 -4.59
CA LEU A 70 7.90 -3.28 -5.76
C LEU A 70 8.08 -2.14 -6.77
N ILE A 71 8.19 -0.89 -6.31
CA ILE A 71 8.40 0.26 -7.19
C ILE A 71 9.79 0.22 -7.82
N GLN A 72 10.83 -0.16 -7.06
CA GLN A 72 12.18 -0.31 -7.59
C GLN A 72 12.25 -1.42 -8.65
N GLY A 73 11.62 -2.57 -8.42
CA GLY A 73 11.55 -3.64 -9.40
C GLY A 73 10.85 -3.22 -10.70
N LEU A 74 9.72 -2.49 -10.60
CA LEU A 74 9.00 -1.98 -11.76
C LEU A 74 9.74 -0.87 -12.51
N ALA A 75 10.58 -0.09 -11.82
CA ALA A 75 11.40 0.95 -12.44
C ALA A 75 12.59 0.38 -13.24
N ILE A 76 12.98 -0.87 -12.99
CA ILE A 76 14.03 -1.57 -13.75
C ILE A 76 13.45 -2.23 -15.02
N GLU A 77 12.16 -2.57 -15.04
CA GLU A 77 11.46 -3.17 -16.18
C GLU A 77 10.91 -2.17 -17.20
N LEU A 78 11.06 -0.85 -16.97
CA LEU A 78 10.63 0.26 -17.83
C LEU A 78 11.82 0.89 -18.56
#